data_AF-A0A9D3RXL4-F1
#
_entry.id   AF-A0A9D3RXL4-F1
#
_cell.length_a   1.000
_cell.length_b   1.000
_cell.length_c   1.000
_cell.angle_alpha   90.00
_cell.angle_beta   90.00
_cell.angle_gamma   90.00
#
_symmetry.space_group_name_H-M   'P 1'
#
loop_
_entity.id
_entity.type
_entity.pdbx_description
1 polymer ?
#
loop_
_entity_poly.entity_id
_entity_poly.type
_entity_poly.pdbx_seq_one_letter_code
_entity_poly.pdbx_strand_id
1 'polypeptide(L)'
;MLRIAMENHLCKMEEDDERRKRRREKNKVAAARCRNKKKERTDFLQRESERLEVLNSDLKAQIEELKQERQQLIVMLNRHRPTCIVRTDSVKTPESEANPLLEQLAAK
;
A
#
# COMPACT_ATOMS: atom_id res chain seq x y z
N MET A 1 63.95 -25.62 -20.08
CA MET A 1 62.69 -26.18 -19.51
C MET A 1 62.16 -25.36 -18.33
N LEU A 2 62.95 -25.06 -17.30
CA LEU A 2 62.47 -24.29 -16.12
C LEU A 2 61.92 -22.88 -16.45
N ARG A 3 62.56 -22.13 -17.36
CA ARG A 3 62.12 -20.78 -17.74
C ARG A 3 60.73 -20.76 -18.39
N ILE A 4 60.45 -21.73 -19.28
CA ILE A 4 59.15 -21.89 -19.94
C ILE A 4 58.05 -22.26 -18.94
N ALA A 5 58.34 -23.11 -17.95
CA ALA A 5 57.39 -23.45 -16.90
C ALA A 5 57.04 -22.25 -16.01
N MET A 6 58.02 -21.39 -15.73
CA MET A 6 57.81 -20.15 -14.97
C MET A 6 56.98 -19.13 -15.75
N GLU A 7 57.26 -18.92 -17.04
CA GLU A 7 56.46 -18.05 -17.92
C GLU A 7 55.00 -18.53 -18.03
N ASN A 8 54.80 -19.83 -18.22
CA ASN A 8 53.45 -20.42 -18.23
C ASN A 8 52.74 -20.27 -16.88
N HIS A 9 53.46 -20.38 -15.77
CA HIS A 9 52.89 -20.17 -14.44
C HIS A 9 52.50 -18.71 -14.22
N LEU A 10 53.32 -17.76 -14.65
CA LEU A 10 53.05 -16.33 -14.54
C LEU A 10 51.84 -15.92 -15.39
N CYS A 11 51.80 -16.36 -16.65
CA CYS A 11 50.66 -16.12 -17.56
C CYS A 11 49.35 -16.67 -16.96
N LYS A 12 49.38 -17.88 -16.38
CA LYS A 12 48.23 -18.47 -15.71
C LYS A 12 47.79 -17.69 -14.47
N MET A 13 48.73 -17.12 -13.71
CA MET A 13 48.41 -16.25 -12.56
C MET A 13 47.77 -14.93 -12.99
N GLU A 14 48.23 -14.33 -14.08
CA GLU A 14 47.63 -13.13 -14.66
C GLU A 14 46.20 -13.39 -15.16
N GLU A 15 45.97 -14.51 -15.86
CA GLU A 15 44.64 -14.94 -16.30
C GLU A 15 43.67 -15.18 -15.13
N ASP A 16 44.16 -15.79 -14.04
CA ASP A 16 43.37 -16.04 -12.83
C ASP A 16 43.02 -14.74 -12.08
N ASP A 17 43.94 -13.76 -12.09
CA ASP A 17 43.70 -12.43 -11.51
C ASP A 17 42.69 -11.63 -12.33
N GLU A 18 42.78 -11.68 -13.67
CA GLU A 18 41.75 -11.10 -14.54
C GLU A 18 40.38 -11.73 -14.32
N ARG A 19 40.32 -13.06 -14.24
CA ARG A 19 39.08 -13.80 -13.96
C ARG A 19 38.50 -13.39 -12.61
N ARG A 20 39.33 -13.24 -11.58
CA ARG A 20 38.92 -12.73 -10.25
C ARG A 20 38.41 -11.29 -10.34
N LYS A 21 39.06 -10.42 -11.11
CA LYS A 21 38.62 -9.03 -11.31
C LYS A 21 37.24 -8.97 -12.00
N ARG A 22 37.03 -9.75 -13.07
CA ARG A 22 35.74 -9.85 -13.77
C ARG A 22 34.62 -10.36 -12.85
N ARG A 23 34.91 -11.34 -11.99
CA ARG A 23 33.94 -11.83 -10.99
C ARG A 23 33.57 -10.77 -9.96
N ARG A 24 34.56 -10.03 -9.45
CA ARG A 24 34.31 -8.92 -8.49
C ARG A 24 33.46 -7.82 -9.11
N GLU A 25 33.73 -7.43 -10.35
CA GLU A 25 32.94 -6.40 -11.03
C GLU A 25 31.50 -6.86 -11.26
N LYS A 26 31.29 -8.11 -11.68
CA LYS A 26 29.95 -8.70 -11.80
C LYS A 26 29.22 -8.74 -10.46
N ASN A 27 29.89 -9.15 -9.38
CA ASN A 27 29.30 -9.18 -8.04
C ASN A 27 28.97 -7.77 -7.53
N LYS A 28 29.83 -6.78 -7.78
CA LYS A 28 29.58 -5.37 -7.45
C LYS A 28 28.31 -4.86 -8.11
N VAL A 29 28.14 -5.11 -9.42
CA VAL A 29 26.91 -4.74 -10.15
C VAL A 29 25.70 -5.50 -9.62
N ALA A 30 25.82 -6.80 -9.36
CA ALA A 30 24.73 -7.61 -8.82
C ALA A 30 24.29 -7.14 -7.42
N ALA A 31 25.24 -6.81 -6.55
CA ALA A 31 24.98 -6.27 -5.22
C ALA A 31 24.29 -4.90 -5.29
N ALA A 32 24.74 -4.01 -6.18
CA ALA A 32 24.08 -2.73 -6.43
C ALA A 32 22.65 -2.92 -6.93
N ARG A 33 22.41 -3.81 -7.90
CA ARG A 33 21.07 -4.14 -8.40
C ARG A 33 20.17 -4.72 -7.32
N CYS A 34 20.69 -5.61 -6.46
CA CYS A 34 19.94 -6.18 -5.35
C CYS A 34 19.52 -5.09 -4.33
N ARG A 35 20.46 -4.21 -3.96
CA ARG A 35 20.18 -3.07 -3.07
C ARG A 35 19.14 -2.12 -3.67
N ASN A 36 19.29 -1.76 -4.95
CA ASN A 36 18.34 -0.88 -5.63
C ASN A 36 16.96 -1.52 -5.74
N LYS A 37 16.86 -2.78 -6.13
CA LYS A 37 15.57 -3.49 -6.21
C LYS A 37 14.87 -3.57 -4.84
N LYS A 38 15.64 -3.78 -3.77
CA LYS A 38 15.09 -3.74 -2.40
C LYS A 38 14.59 -2.34 -2.05
N LYS A 39 15.38 -1.30 -2.33
CA LYS A 39 15.00 0.10 -2.11
C LYS A 39 13.74 0.48 -2.88
N GLU A 40 13.70 0.23 -4.19
CA GLU A 40 12.55 0.50 -5.06
C GLU A 40 11.27 -0.18 -4.54
N ARG A 41 11.39 -1.43 -4.08
CA ARG A 41 10.26 -2.16 -3.48
C ARG A 41 9.78 -1.49 -2.19
N THR A 42 10.69 -1.09 -1.31
CA THR A 42 10.33 -0.39 -0.07
C THR A 42 9.70 0.98 -0.37
N ASP A 43 10.29 1.75 -1.28
CA ASP A 43 9.80 3.08 -1.68
C ASP A 43 8.43 2.99 -2.38
N PHE A 44 8.16 1.90 -3.12
CA PHE A 44 6.85 1.64 -3.70
C PHE A 44 5.81 1.35 -2.61
N LEU A 45 6.11 0.43 -1.68
CA LEU A 45 5.20 0.06 -0.60
C LEU A 45 4.89 1.24 0.32
N GLN A 46 5.89 2.08 0.62
CA GLN A 46 5.71 3.27 1.43
C GLN A 46 4.75 4.27 0.76
N ARG A 47 4.97 4.59 -0.52
CA ARG A 47 4.09 5.49 -1.28
C ARG A 47 2.67 4.94 -1.40
N GLU A 48 2.52 3.63 -1.58
CA GLU A 48 1.19 3.03 -1.65
C GLU A 48 0.48 3.06 -0.30
N SER A 49 1.20 2.87 0.83
CA SER A 49 0.66 3.03 2.17
C SER A 49 0.13 4.45 2.38
N GLU A 50 0.96 5.46 2.11
CA GLU A 50 0.61 6.87 2.25
C GLU A 50 -0.60 7.23 1.38
N ARG A 51 -0.64 6.75 0.13
CA ARG A 51 -1.77 6.96 -0.78
C ARG A 51 -3.07 6.35 -0.23
N LEU A 52 -2.99 5.12 0.30
CA LEU A 52 -4.15 4.44 0.87
C LEU A 52 -4.62 5.10 2.17
N GLU A 53 -3.71 5.61 2.99
CA GLU A 53 -4.04 6.36 4.20
C GLU A 53 -4.82 7.64 3.88
N VAL A 54 -4.37 8.42 2.90
CA VAL A 54 -5.08 9.62 2.43
C VAL A 54 -6.47 9.26 1.89
N LEU A 55 -6.55 8.26 1.00
CA LEU A 55 -7.84 7.83 0.45
C LEU A 55 -8.78 7.33 1.56
N ASN A 56 -8.26 6.64 2.56
CA ASN A 56 -9.05 6.16 3.69
C ASN A 56 -9.60 7.31 4.54
N SER A 57 -8.78 8.33 4.82
CA SER A 57 -9.24 9.52 5.55
C SER A 57 -10.31 10.28 4.78
N ASP A 58 -10.14 10.45 3.47
CA ASP A 58 -11.09 11.16 2.62
C ASP A 58 -12.43 10.43 2.54
N LEU A 59 -12.41 9.11 2.37
CA LEU A 59 -13.63 8.29 2.36
C LEU A 59 -14.33 8.31 3.71
N LYS A 60 -13.60 8.27 4.83
CA LYS A 60 -14.18 8.39 6.17
C LYS A 60 -14.83 9.75 6.39
N ALA A 61 -14.22 10.83 5.90
CA ALA A 61 -14.78 12.17 5.97
C ALA A 61 -16.09 12.26 5.17
N GLN A 62 -16.12 11.75 3.93
CA GLN A 62 -17.32 11.71 3.10
C GLN A 62 -18.44 10.87 3.74
N ILE A 63 -18.12 9.74 4.37
CA ILE A 63 -19.10 8.93 5.10
C ILE A 63 -19.73 9.75 6.24
N GLU A 64 -18.92 10.49 6.97
CA GLU A 64 -19.39 11.28 8.11
C GLU A 64 -20.27 12.46 7.65
N GLU A 65 -19.86 13.16 6.59
CA GLU A 65 -20.66 14.22 5.96
C GLU A 65 -22.04 13.70 5.51
N LEU A 66 -22.07 12.58 4.78
CA LEU A 66 -23.32 11.97 4.32
C LEU A 66 -24.21 11.49 5.48
N LYS A 67 -23.62 11.01 6.58
CA LYS A 67 -24.37 10.66 7.80
C LYS A 67 -25.03 11.89 8.41
N GLN A 68 -24.31 13.01 8.47
CA GLN A 68 -24.83 14.27 9.02
C GLN A 68 -25.96 14.81 8.14
N GLU A 69 -25.80 14.84 6.83
CA GLU A 69 -26.86 15.24 5.89
C GLU A 69 -28.11 14.36 6.04
N ARG A 70 -27.94 13.04 6.10
CA ARG A 70 -29.05 12.11 6.34
C ARG A 70 -29.76 12.43 7.65
N GLN A 71 -29.01 12.68 8.73
CA GLN A 71 -29.60 13.00 10.04
C GLN A 71 -30.39 14.32 9.99
N GLN A 72 -29.87 15.34 9.30
CA GLN A 72 -30.56 16.62 9.12
C GLN A 72 -31.87 16.42 8.33
N LEU A 73 -31.84 15.66 7.24
CA LEU A 73 -33.04 15.35 6.46
C LEU A 73 -34.09 14.59 7.29
N ILE A 74 -33.66 13.62 8.10
CA ILE A 74 -34.55 12.89 9.01
C ILE A 74 -35.22 13.85 10.01
N VAL A 75 -34.45 14.77 10.61
CA VAL A 75 -34.99 15.79 11.53
C VAL A 75 -36.01 16.68 10.84
N MET A 76 -35.71 17.14 9.61
CA MET A 76 -36.64 17.95 8.83
C MET A 76 -37.95 17.20 8.53
N LEU A 77 -37.87 15.94 8.11
CA LEU A 77 -39.03 15.10 7.85
C LEU A 77 -39.86 14.86 9.12
N ASN A 78 -39.21 14.58 10.24
CA ASN A 78 -39.88 14.37 11.52
C ASN A 78 -40.61 15.63 12.00
N ARG A 79 -40.04 16.82 11.79
CA ARG A 79 -40.69 18.09 12.11
C ARG A 79 -41.91 18.37 11.21
N HIS A 80 -41.85 18.01 9.93
CA HIS A 80 -42.98 18.18 9.01
C HIS A 80 -44.14 17.22 9.30
N ARG A 81 -43.84 15.99 9.75
CA ARG A 81 -44.80 14.88 9.90
C ARG A 81 -46.11 15.22 10.62
N PRO A 82 -46.14 15.97 11.75
CA PRO A 82 -47.39 16.34 12.43
C PRO A 82 -48.31 17.25 11.61
N THR A 83 -47.75 17.98 10.64
CA THR A 83 -48.45 18.93 9.76
C THR A 83 -48.77 18.35 8.38
N CYS A 84 -48.30 17.14 8.09
CA CYS A 84 -48.48 16.51 6.78
C CYS A 84 -49.92 16.03 6.60
N ILE A 85 -50.54 16.46 5.50
CA ILE A 85 -51.92 16.10 5.10
C ILE A 85 -52.00 14.65 4.62
N VAL A 86 -50.90 14.14 4.04
CA VAL A 86 -50.76 12.75 3.57
C VAL A 86 -50.17 11.93 4.72
N ARG A 87 -50.99 11.58 5.72
CA ARG A 87 -50.53 10.79 6.86
C ARG A 87 -50.25 9.35 6.41
N THR A 88 -48.98 9.05 6.15
CA THR A 88 -48.50 7.67 6.06
C THR A 88 -47.80 7.31 7.36
N ASP A 89 -48.40 6.37 8.08
CA ASP A 89 -47.96 5.94 9.41
C ASP A 89 -46.67 5.09 9.35
N SER A 90 -46.14 4.85 8.14
CA SER A 90 -45.14 3.82 7.86
C SER A 90 -43.82 4.40 7.38
N VAL A 91 -43.11 5.07 8.28
CA VAL A 91 -41.63 5.02 8.28
C VAL A 91 -41.22 4.90 9.74
N LYS A 92 -41.11 3.66 10.22
CA LYS A 92 -40.26 3.33 11.37
C LYS A 92 -38.86 3.23 10.78
N THR A 93 -38.04 4.27 10.90
CA THR A 93 -36.61 4.14 10.61
C THR A 93 -36.01 3.27 11.71
N PRO A 94 -35.50 2.05 11.43
CA PRO A 94 -34.73 1.33 12.42
C PRO A 94 -33.41 2.07 12.60
N GLU A 95 -33.07 2.37 13.85
CA GLU A 95 -31.81 2.94 14.34
C GLU A 95 -30.59 2.01 14.12
N SER A 96 -30.59 1.12 13.12
CA SER A 96 -29.51 0.15 12.96
C SER A 96 -28.34 0.77 12.20
N GLU A 97 -27.45 1.40 12.96
CA GLU A 97 -26.10 1.79 12.55
C GLU A 97 -25.17 0.60 12.22
N ALA A 98 -25.67 -0.65 12.20
CA ALA A 98 -24.87 -1.78 11.77
C ALA A 98 -24.72 -1.76 10.24
N ASN A 99 -23.61 -1.22 9.75
CA ASN A 99 -23.03 -1.70 8.50
C ASN A 99 -22.37 -3.05 8.82
N PRO A 100 -22.96 -4.21 8.45
CA PRO A 100 -22.48 -5.51 8.91
C PRO A 100 -21.02 -5.79 8.52
N LEU A 101 -20.56 -5.12 7.45
CA LEU A 101 -19.18 -5.23 6.97
C LEU A 101 -18.18 -4.48 7.87
N LEU A 102 -18.61 -3.40 8.54
CA LEU A 102 -17.77 -2.61 9.43
C LEU A 102 -17.61 -3.30 10.81
N GLU A 103 -18.67 -3.95 11.31
CA GLU A 103 -18.62 -4.77 12.53
C GLU A 103 -17.71 -6.01 12.36
N GLN A 104 -17.75 -6.66 11.20
CA GLN A 104 -16.88 -7.81 10.90
C GLN A 104 -15.38 -7.45 10.84
N LEU A 105 -15.06 -6.18 10.56
CA LEU A 105 -13.67 -5.69 10.53
C LEU A 105 -13.18 -5.22 11.90
N ALA A 106 -14.08 -4.81 12.80
CA ALA A 106 -13.74 -4.41 14.17
C ALA A 106 -13.58 -5.60 15.14
N ALA A 107 -14.14 -6.76 14.80
CA ALA A 107 -14.14 -7.98 15.62
C ALA A 107 -12.94 -8.94 15.34
N LYS A 108 -11.94 -8.51 14.58
CA LYS A 108 -10.70 -9.26 14.30
C LYS A 108 -9.49 -8.49 14.80
#